data_AF-A0A8H5H110-F1
#
_entry.id   AF-A0A8H5H110-F1
#
_cell.length_a   1.000
_cell.length_b   1.000
_cell.length_c   1.000
_cell.angle_alpha   90.00
_cell.angle_beta   90.00
_cell.angle_gamma   90.00
#
_symmetry.space_group_name_H-M   'P 1'
#
loop_
_entity.id
_entity.type
_entity.pdbx_description
1 polymer ?
#
loop_
_entity_poly.entity_id
_entity_poly.type
_entity_poly.pdbx_seq_one_letter_code
_entity_poly.pdbx_strand_id
1 'polypeptide(L)'
;MADDGSGGLTQNEVGIFRSDGEFIMEDVIPVVLEAAVWGMYILIVALAISSLHKRGIRTSRARLALFLVTLLMFAISTALLALDLYATLIQLKHINFSVKEGDILDDVVIESDFFVVKAFFASSFLSNFNLLVGDLILIWRTWAFWQDQLIWMVIPILAWFATFATFLTYIIMYGTSPDFPFVALISNAGWTAVLGRLQLATWLLSMFTNLVATVMIAYKAWQYRKMIKGNLAPSTTRSQIWKFLALTVESGVFYFILMGLQIMPIAGSFDYGPTDVYNEMLDRVVNNCL
;
A
#
# COMPACT_ATOMS: atom_id res chain seq x y z
N MET A 1 33.19 -14.03 -50.11
CA MET A 1 31.79 -14.22 -49.70
C MET A 1 31.71 -13.60 -48.33
N ALA A 2 31.11 -12.41 -48.23
CA ALA A 2 31.03 -11.66 -46.99
C ALA A 2 30.03 -12.38 -46.08
N ASP A 3 30.50 -12.78 -44.91
CA ASP A 3 29.66 -13.32 -43.84
C ASP A 3 28.98 -12.11 -43.17
N ASP A 4 27.68 -11.99 -43.37
CA ASP A 4 26.85 -10.91 -42.84
C ASP A 4 26.66 -11.18 -41.35
N GLY A 5 27.60 -10.67 -40.56
CA GLY A 5 27.58 -10.69 -39.10
C GLY A 5 26.50 -9.78 -38.54
N SER A 6 25.23 -10.05 -38.85
CA SER A 6 24.11 -9.53 -38.09
C SER A 6 24.13 -10.20 -36.71
N GLY A 7 24.87 -9.61 -35.77
CA GLY A 7 24.89 -9.96 -34.36
C GLY A 7 23.55 -9.68 -33.69
N GLY A 8 22.53 -10.44 -34.11
CA GLY A 8 21.23 -10.47 -33.45
C GLY A 8 21.34 -11.30 -32.19
N LEU A 9 20.80 -10.77 -31.09
CA LEU A 9 20.66 -11.49 -29.83
C LEU A 9 19.94 -12.83 -30.08
N THR A 10 20.46 -13.90 -29.52
CA THR A 10 19.81 -15.21 -29.53
C THR A 10 18.48 -15.14 -28.77
N GLN A 11 17.53 -16.03 -29.08
CA GLN A 11 16.21 -16.06 -28.41
C GLN A 11 16.33 -16.17 -26.88
N ASN A 12 17.37 -16.86 -26.39
CA ASN A 12 17.66 -16.97 -24.96
C ASN A 12 18.14 -15.63 -24.38
N GLU A 13 19.04 -14.92 -25.07
CA GLU A 13 19.49 -13.58 -24.65
C GLU A 13 18.33 -12.58 -24.67
N VAL A 14 17.46 -12.62 -25.69
CA VAL A 14 16.24 -11.78 -25.74
C VAL A 14 15.30 -12.10 -24.58
N GLY A 15 15.16 -13.37 -24.20
CA GLY A 15 14.37 -13.79 -23.04
C GLY A 15 14.92 -13.25 -21.73
N ILE A 16 16.23 -13.34 -21.51
CA ILE A 16 16.90 -12.82 -20.31
C ILE A 16 16.76 -11.29 -20.23
N PHE A 17 17.08 -10.56 -21.31
CA PHE A 17 16.92 -9.10 -21.33
C PHE A 17 15.47 -8.64 -21.10
N ARG A 18 14.50 -9.43 -21.54
CA ARG A 18 13.08 -9.17 -21.29
C ARG A 18 12.72 -9.39 -19.83
N SER A 19 13.15 -10.51 -19.23
CA SER A 19 12.94 -10.82 -17.81
C SER A 19 13.57 -9.76 -16.90
N ASP A 20 14.83 -9.38 -17.16
CA ASP A 20 15.53 -8.34 -16.41
C ASP A 20 14.86 -6.97 -16.57
N GLY A 21 14.38 -6.66 -17.78
CA GLY A 21 13.63 -5.44 -18.06
C GLY A 21 12.29 -5.37 -17.32
N GLU A 22 11.54 -6.48 -17.28
CA GLU A 22 10.29 -6.61 -16.54
C GLU A 22 10.54 -6.45 -15.03
N PHE A 23 11.56 -7.10 -14.47
CA PHE A 23 11.94 -6.96 -13.05
C PHE A 23 12.29 -5.51 -12.67
N ILE A 24 13.07 -4.80 -13.49
CA ILE A 24 13.41 -3.40 -13.23
C ILE A 24 12.14 -2.53 -13.20
N MET A 25 11.18 -2.79 -14.10
CA MET A 25 9.93 -2.04 -14.15
C MET A 25 8.97 -2.37 -13.01
N GLU A 26 8.88 -3.65 -12.63
CA GLU A 26 7.91 -4.16 -11.65
C GLU A 26 8.35 -3.95 -10.20
N ASP A 27 9.65 -4.04 -9.89
CA ASP A 27 10.14 -4.03 -8.51
C ASP A 27 11.03 -2.82 -8.18
N VAL A 28 11.99 -2.49 -9.05
CA VAL A 28 12.98 -1.43 -8.75
C VAL A 28 12.36 -0.03 -8.83
N ILE A 29 11.62 0.27 -9.89
CA ILE A 29 11.00 1.60 -10.06
C ILE A 29 10.03 1.93 -8.91
N PRO A 30 9.10 1.03 -8.51
CA PRO A 30 8.19 1.31 -7.41
C PRO A 30 8.90 1.59 -6.08
N VAL A 31 9.94 0.83 -5.73
CA VAL A 31 10.71 1.04 -4.48
C VAL A 31 11.45 2.38 -4.50
N VAL A 32 11.98 2.82 -5.65
CA VAL A 32 12.60 4.15 -5.77
C VAL A 32 11.57 5.26 -5.56
N LEU A 33 10.37 5.12 -6.15
CA LEU A 33 9.27 6.06 -5.96
C LEU A 33 8.79 6.07 -4.50
N GLU A 34 8.66 4.90 -3.88
CA GLU A 34 8.29 4.75 -2.48
C GLU A 34 9.32 5.43 -1.56
N ALA A 35 10.62 5.21 -1.79
CA ALA A 35 11.68 5.86 -1.04
C ALA A 35 11.63 7.39 -1.15
N ALA A 36 11.35 7.92 -2.36
CA ALA A 36 11.19 9.35 -2.58
C ALA A 36 9.98 9.92 -1.81
N VAL A 37 8.83 9.23 -1.85
CA VAL A 37 7.63 9.60 -1.10
C VAL A 37 7.85 9.51 0.40
N TRP A 38 8.55 8.47 0.87
CA TRP A 38 8.93 8.31 2.27
C TRP A 38 9.86 9.44 2.75
N GLY A 39 10.80 9.89 1.91
CA GLY A 39 11.63 11.06 2.17
C GLY A 39 10.80 12.34 2.41
N MET A 40 9.77 12.57 1.60
CA MET A 40 8.81 13.68 1.83
C MET A 40 8.01 13.47 3.13
N TYR A 41 7.63 12.23 3.43
CA TYR A 41 6.87 11.90 4.64
C TYR A 41 7.65 12.21 5.92
N ILE A 42 8.97 11.99 5.96
CA ILE A 42 9.83 12.40 7.09
C ILE A 42 9.68 13.90 7.38
N LEU A 43 9.72 14.74 6.34
CA LEU A 43 9.60 16.19 6.50
C LEU A 43 8.23 16.57 7.07
N ILE A 44 7.16 15.94 6.57
CA ILE A 44 5.80 16.16 7.06
C ILE A 44 5.67 15.72 8.53
N VAL A 45 6.21 14.56 8.90
CA VAL A 45 6.19 14.04 10.27
C VAL A 45 6.98 14.96 11.20
N ALA A 46 8.15 15.45 10.79
CA ALA A 46 8.94 16.41 11.56
C ALA A 46 8.18 17.73 11.80
N LEU A 47 7.50 18.25 10.76
CA LEU A 47 6.64 19.43 10.88
C LEU A 47 5.43 19.17 11.78
N ALA A 48 4.79 18.01 11.67
CA ALA A 48 3.65 17.63 12.49
C ALA A 48 4.04 17.52 13.98
N ILE A 49 5.14 16.83 14.28
CA ILE A 49 5.67 16.67 15.64
C ILE A 49 6.07 18.02 16.23
N SER A 50 6.79 18.86 15.48
CA SER A 50 7.19 20.19 15.96
C SER A 50 5.98 21.10 16.23
N SER A 51 4.94 21.04 15.40
CA SER A 51 3.68 21.75 15.61
C SER A 51 2.94 21.26 16.87
N LEU A 52 2.88 19.94 17.07
CA LEU A 52 2.28 19.34 18.26
C LEU A 52 3.07 19.70 19.53
N HIS A 53 4.40 19.70 19.47
CA HIS A 53 5.29 20.06 20.57
C HIS A 53 5.09 21.52 20.99
N LYS A 54 5.11 22.46 20.03
CA LYS A 54 4.85 23.89 20.28
C LYS A 54 3.50 24.17 20.94
N ARG A 55 2.51 23.31 20.71
CA ARG A 55 1.17 23.43 21.29
C ARG A 55 1.04 22.74 22.66
N GLY A 56 2.02 21.96 23.10
CA GLY A 56 1.97 21.17 24.34
C GLY A 56 1.30 19.81 24.13
N ILE A 57 2.10 18.78 23.83
CA ILE A 57 1.62 17.42 23.51
C ILE A 57 0.83 16.81 24.68
N ARG A 58 1.35 16.94 25.90
CA ARG A 58 0.76 16.34 27.11
C ARG A 58 -0.45 17.11 27.65
N THR A 59 -0.70 18.31 27.12
CA THR A 59 -1.77 19.18 27.61
C THR A 59 -3.16 18.74 27.13
N SER A 60 -3.27 17.89 26.10
CA SER A 60 -4.56 17.30 25.68
C SER A 60 -4.38 15.85 25.29
N ARG A 61 -5.27 14.97 25.77
CA ARG A 61 -5.31 13.55 25.42
C ARG A 61 -5.41 13.34 23.90
N ALA A 62 -6.15 14.20 23.19
CA ALA A 62 -6.27 14.14 21.73
C ALA A 62 -4.94 14.45 21.01
N ARG A 63 -4.16 15.40 21.53
CA ARG A 63 -2.84 15.74 20.96
C ARG A 63 -1.81 14.65 21.21
N LEU A 64 -1.85 14.05 22.41
CA LEU A 64 -1.02 12.89 22.71
C LEU A 64 -1.38 11.70 21.82
N ALA A 65 -2.67 11.40 21.64
CA ALA A 65 -3.12 10.35 20.75
C ALA A 65 -2.66 10.59 19.29
N LEU A 66 -2.85 11.81 18.77
CA LEU A 66 -2.36 12.19 17.44
C LEU A 66 -0.84 12.02 17.28
N PHE A 67 -0.06 12.40 18.30
CA PHE A 67 1.39 12.21 18.31
C PHE A 67 1.77 10.72 18.26
N LEU A 68 1.16 9.90 19.12
CA LEU A 68 1.43 8.46 19.18
C LEU A 68 1.04 7.75 17.89
N VAL A 69 -0.12 8.10 17.32
CA VAL A 69 -0.59 7.51 16.06
C VAL A 69 0.30 7.93 14.89
N THR A 70 0.75 9.20 14.84
CA THR A 70 1.70 9.65 13.81
C THR A 70 3.01 8.87 13.88
N LEU A 71 3.53 8.64 15.10
CA LEU A 71 4.73 7.84 15.30
C LEU A 71 4.54 6.38 14.90
N LEU A 72 3.39 5.79 15.24
CA LEU A 72 3.04 4.42 14.86
C LEU A 72 2.97 4.27 13.34
N MET A 73 2.23 5.15 12.65
CA MET A 73 2.12 5.12 11.19
C MET A 73 3.49 5.35 10.51
N PHE A 74 4.33 6.21 11.07
CA PHE A 74 5.69 6.43 10.58
C PHE A 74 6.59 5.20 10.76
N ALA A 75 6.52 4.53 11.91
CA ALA A 75 7.25 3.29 12.16
C ALA A 75 6.82 2.18 11.19
N ILE A 76 5.51 2.02 10.98
CA ILE A 76 4.96 1.05 10.01
C ILE A 76 5.43 1.38 8.59
N SER A 77 5.34 2.64 8.16
CA SER A 77 5.77 3.04 6.81
C SER A 77 7.27 2.84 6.59
N THR A 78 8.08 2.99 7.64
CA THR A 78 9.52 2.72 7.58
C THR A 78 9.81 1.22 7.49
N ALA A 79 9.03 0.40 8.20
CA ALA A 79 9.14 -1.06 8.11
C ALA A 79 8.72 -1.57 6.73
N LEU A 80 7.68 -1.00 6.12
CA LEU A 80 7.25 -1.33 4.75
C LEU A 80 8.37 -1.06 3.74
N LEU A 81 8.91 0.17 3.72
CA LEU A 81 10.02 0.50 2.83
C LEU A 81 11.24 -0.43 3.04
N ALA A 82 11.53 -0.80 4.29
CA ALA A 82 12.63 -1.71 4.59
C ALA A 82 12.38 -3.14 4.07
N LEU A 83 11.14 -3.63 4.17
CA LEU A 83 10.75 -4.95 3.67
C LEU A 83 10.78 -4.98 2.14
N ASP A 84 10.27 -3.94 1.49
CA ASP A 84 10.16 -3.87 0.03
C ASP A 84 11.56 -3.67 -0.60
N LEU A 85 12.42 -2.85 0.03
CA LEU A 85 13.83 -2.76 -0.32
C LEU A 85 14.56 -4.10 -0.14
N TYR A 86 14.32 -4.78 0.97
CA TYR A 86 14.93 -6.08 1.24
C TYR A 86 14.52 -7.13 0.20
N ALA A 87 13.23 -7.21 -0.12
CA ALA A 87 12.71 -8.13 -1.14
C ALA A 87 13.35 -7.86 -2.51
N THR A 88 13.44 -6.59 -2.90
CA THR A 88 14.08 -6.17 -4.17
C THR A 88 15.57 -6.54 -4.21
N LEU A 89 16.29 -6.36 -3.09
CA LEU A 89 17.72 -6.71 -3.00
C LEU A 89 17.97 -8.21 -3.09
N ILE A 90 17.10 -9.06 -2.54
CA ILE A 90 17.21 -10.51 -2.70
C ILE A 90 17.01 -10.92 -4.15
N GLN A 91 15.98 -10.37 -4.80
CA GLN A 91 15.69 -10.69 -6.20
C GLN A 91 16.83 -10.25 -7.11
N LEU A 92 17.38 -9.03 -6.91
CA LEU A 92 18.59 -8.56 -7.58
C LEU A 92 19.79 -9.48 -7.37
N LYS A 93 19.97 -10.01 -6.15
CA LYS A 93 21.06 -10.96 -5.86
C LYS A 93 20.88 -12.28 -6.60
N HIS A 94 19.65 -12.77 -6.76
CA HIS A 94 19.38 -13.98 -7.54
C HIS A 94 19.68 -13.79 -9.03
N ILE A 95 19.32 -12.64 -9.60
CA ILE A 95 19.57 -12.33 -11.02
C ILE A 95 21.08 -12.16 -11.30
N ASN A 96 21.82 -11.45 -10.44
CA ASN A 96 23.25 -11.19 -10.66
C ASN A 96 24.17 -12.38 -10.37
N PHE A 97 23.70 -13.37 -9.59
CA PHE A 97 24.43 -14.59 -9.30
C PHE A 97 23.66 -15.78 -9.87
N SER A 98 23.53 -15.84 -11.21
CA SER A 98 23.29 -17.12 -11.87
C SER A 98 24.30 -18.13 -11.33
N VAL A 99 23.78 -19.05 -10.53
CA VAL A 99 24.31 -20.36 -10.13
C VAL A 99 25.74 -20.60 -10.61
N LYS A 100 26.71 -20.63 -9.68
CA LYS A 100 27.96 -21.34 -9.98
C LYS A 100 27.62 -22.81 -10.19
N GLU A 101 28.00 -23.37 -11.33
CA GLU A 101 27.94 -24.80 -11.61
C GLU A 101 28.48 -25.59 -10.39
N GLY A 102 27.58 -26.27 -9.67
CA GLY A 102 27.93 -27.18 -8.57
C GLY A 102 27.44 -26.80 -7.16
N ASP A 103 26.75 -25.69 -6.94
CA ASP A 103 26.06 -25.47 -5.66
C ASP A 103 24.81 -26.38 -5.58
N ILE A 104 24.54 -26.95 -4.40
CA ILE A 104 23.36 -27.79 -4.14
C ILE A 104 22.13 -26.87 -4.19
N LEU A 105 21.52 -26.78 -5.37
CA LEU A 105 20.43 -25.86 -5.73
C LEU A 105 19.21 -25.94 -4.80
N ASP A 106 18.99 -27.08 -4.15
CA ASP A 106 17.77 -27.32 -3.38
C ASP A 106 17.73 -26.57 -2.03
N ASP A 107 18.85 -26.41 -1.32
CA ASP A 107 18.81 -25.80 0.03
C ASP A 107 18.83 -24.26 0.00
N VAL A 108 19.50 -23.63 -0.97
CA VAL A 108 19.62 -22.16 -1.07
C VAL A 108 18.33 -21.53 -1.62
N VAL A 109 17.68 -22.18 -2.60
CA VAL A 109 16.43 -21.70 -3.22
C VAL A 109 15.26 -21.81 -2.24
N ILE A 110 15.19 -22.89 -1.46
CA ILE A 110 14.12 -23.09 -0.45
C ILE A 110 14.21 -22.07 0.70
N GLU A 111 15.42 -21.71 1.16
CA GLU A 111 15.60 -20.74 2.25
C GLU A 111 15.31 -19.29 1.80
N SER A 112 15.70 -18.91 0.57
CA SER A 112 15.38 -17.59 0.01
C SER A 112 13.89 -17.40 -0.25
N ASP A 113 13.21 -18.43 -0.77
CA ASP A 113 11.77 -18.38 -1.03
C ASP A 113 10.99 -18.22 0.27
N PHE A 114 11.37 -18.92 1.34
CA PHE A 114 10.68 -18.82 2.62
C PHE A 114 10.73 -17.41 3.25
N PHE A 115 11.86 -16.72 3.14
CA PHE A 115 11.98 -15.37 3.70
C PHE A 115 11.24 -14.32 2.86
N VAL A 116 11.33 -14.38 1.54
CA VAL A 116 10.61 -13.46 0.63
C VAL A 116 9.11 -13.52 0.87
N VAL A 117 8.58 -14.72 1.11
CA VAL A 117 7.16 -14.96 1.41
C VAL A 117 6.74 -14.33 2.72
N LYS A 118 7.56 -14.50 3.77
CA LYS A 118 7.31 -13.85 5.06
C LYS A 118 7.38 -12.34 4.95
N ALA A 119 8.32 -11.81 4.16
CA ALA A 119 8.43 -10.38 3.91
C ALA A 119 7.17 -9.87 3.18
N PHE A 120 6.69 -10.56 2.14
CA PHE A 120 5.47 -10.21 1.42
C PHE A 120 4.23 -10.21 2.34
N PHE A 121 4.09 -11.25 3.17
CA PHE A 121 3.00 -11.31 4.14
C PHE A 121 3.10 -10.19 5.18
N ALA A 122 4.30 -9.93 5.72
CA ALA A 122 4.54 -8.85 6.65
C ALA A 122 4.23 -7.48 6.03
N SER A 123 4.65 -7.23 4.78
CA SER A 123 4.33 -6.01 4.04
C SER A 123 2.82 -5.87 3.85
N SER A 124 2.13 -6.94 3.42
CA SER A 124 0.68 -6.94 3.25
C SER A 124 -0.06 -6.68 4.56
N PHE A 125 0.36 -7.32 5.65
CA PHE A 125 -0.22 -7.12 6.97
C PHE A 125 -0.03 -5.68 7.46
N LEU A 126 1.21 -5.18 7.42
CA LEU A 126 1.56 -3.84 7.87
C LEU A 126 0.86 -2.76 7.04
N SER A 127 0.77 -2.94 5.72
CA SER A 127 0.10 -2.03 4.81
C SER A 127 -1.41 -1.93 5.13
N ASN A 128 -2.09 -3.06 5.22
CA ASN A 128 -3.52 -3.10 5.56
C ASN A 128 -3.80 -2.58 6.97
N PHE A 129 -2.93 -2.86 7.94
CA PHE A 129 -3.05 -2.31 9.28
C PHE A 129 -2.89 -0.78 9.29
N ASN A 130 -1.94 -0.25 8.51
CA ASN A 130 -1.75 1.19 8.35
C ASN A 130 -2.99 1.86 7.74
N LEU A 131 -3.63 1.22 6.75
CA LEU A 131 -4.91 1.66 6.18
C LEU A 131 -6.02 1.75 7.23
N LEU A 132 -6.21 0.69 8.03
CA LEU A 132 -7.23 0.67 9.09
C LEU A 132 -7.04 1.77 10.13
N VAL A 133 -5.79 2.00 10.55
CA VAL A 133 -5.45 3.09 11.47
C VAL A 133 -5.71 4.45 10.81
N GLY A 134 -5.34 4.60 9.54
CA GLY A 134 -5.59 5.80 8.75
C GLY A 134 -7.08 6.17 8.68
N ASP A 135 -7.93 5.19 8.34
CA ASP A 135 -9.37 5.37 8.26
C ASP A 135 -9.98 5.75 9.62
N LEU A 136 -9.52 5.16 10.71
CA LEU A 136 -9.99 5.50 12.05
C LEU A 136 -9.70 6.97 12.40
N ILE A 137 -8.56 7.51 11.97
CA ILE A 137 -8.24 8.94 12.15
C ILE A 137 -9.21 9.82 11.35
N LEU A 138 -9.55 9.42 10.12
CA LEU A 138 -10.50 10.14 9.28
C LEU A 138 -11.91 10.12 9.86
N ILE A 139 -12.37 8.97 10.36
CA ILE A 139 -13.65 8.81 11.06
C ILE A 139 -13.67 9.68 12.31
N TRP A 140 -12.60 9.64 13.12
CA TRP A 140 -12.49 10.47 14.32
C TRP A 140 -12.56 11.96 14.01
N ARG A 141 -11.86 12.42 12.95
CA ARG A 141 -11.94 13.80 12.48
C ARG A 141 -13.35 14.15 12.02
N THR A 142 -14.00 13.27 11.27
CA THR A 142 -15.36 13.49 10.78
C THR A 142 -16.34 13.58 11.95
N TRP A 143 -16.22 12.70 12.94
CA TRP A 143 -17.03 12.71 14.15
C TRP A 143 -16.94 14.05 14.91
N ALA A 144 -15.75 14.65 14.98
CA ALA A 144 -15.56 15.95 15.62
C ALA A 144 -16.39 17.08 14.95
N PHE A 145 -16.69 16.98 13.66
CA PHE A 145 -17.55 17.94 12.94
C PHE A 145 -19.04 17.60 12.99
N TRP A 146 -19.40 16.34 13.26
CA TRP A 146 -20.77 15.82 13.15
C TRP A 146 -21.39 15.43 14.50
N GLN A 147 -20.93 16.04 15.60
CA GLN A 147 -21.40 15.75 16.96
C GLN A 147 -22.93 15.85 17.12
N ASP A 148 -23.59 16.74 16.36
CA ASP A 148 -25.05 16.95 16.44
C ASP A 148 -25.88 15.95 15.60
N GLN A 149 -25.27 15.26 14.64
CA GLN A 149 -25.97 14.38 13.69
C GLN A 149 -25.19 13.09 13.45
N LEU A 150 -25.03 12.32 14.53
CA LEU A 150 -24.24 11.08 14.54
C LEU A 150 -24.78 10.00 13.60
N ILE A 151 -26.02 10.09 13.14
CA ILE A 151 -26.60 9.15 12.16
C ILE A 151 -25.76 9.06 10.88
N TRP A 152 -25.12 10.15 10.45
CA TRP A 152 -24.27 10.16 9.27
C TRP A 152 -22.94 9.43 9.48
N MET A 153 -22.54 9.14 10.72
CA MET A 153 -21.34 8.34 11.02
C MET A 153 -21.54 6.86 10.73
N VAL A 154 -22.78 6.38 10.55
CA VAL A 154 -23.07 4.97 10.28
C VAL A 154 -22.39 4.51 8.99
N ILE A 155 -22.40 5.33 7.93
CA ILE A 155 -21.80 4.97 6.63
C ILE A 155 -20.29 4.72 6.73
N PRO A 156 -19.46 5.67 7.19
CA PRO A 156 -18.02 5.44 7.27
C PRO A 156 -17.64 4.40 8.33
N ILE A 157 -18.42 4.24 9.41
CA ILE A 157 -18.18 3.18 10.41
C ILE A 157 -18.45 1.80 9.81
N LEU A 158 -19.55 1.62 9.08
CA LEU A 158 -19.85 0.35 8.41
C LEU A 158 -18.80 0.01 7.34
N ALA A 159 -18.35 0.99 6.56
CA ALA A 159 -17.29 0.81 5.58
C ALA A 159 -15.96 0.39 6.25
N TRP A 160 -15.63 0.97 7.39
CA TRP A 160 -14.46 0.56 8.17
C TRP A 160 -14.59 -0.85 8.74
N PHE A 161 -15.76 -1.24 9.25
CA PHE A 161 -15.99 -2.62 9.70
C PHE A 161 -15.91 -3.63 8.55
N ALA A 162 -16.37 -3.28 7.35
CA ALA A 162 -16.19 -4.10 6.16
C ALA A 162 -14.70 -4.22 5.76
N THR A 163 -13.94 -3.13 5.86
CA THR A 163 -12.48 -3.12 5.65
C THR A 163 -11.80 -4.04 6.67
N PHE A 164 -12.16 -3.93 7.94
CA PHE A 164 -11.64 -4.78 9.01
C PHE A 164 -11.99 -6.25 8.80
N ALA A 165 -13.22 -6.55 8.39
CA ALA A 165 -13.67 -7.91 8.11
C ALA A 165 -12.88 -8.54 6.96
N THR A 166 -12.73 -7.82 5.83
CA THR A 166 -11.96 -8.31 4.67
C THR A 166 -10.49 -8.54 5.02
N PHE A 167 -9.87 -7.63 5.78
CA PHE A 167 -8.50 -7.80 6.28
C PHE A 167 -8.37 -9.02 7.22
N LEU A 168 -9.31 -9.20 8.15
CA LEU A 168 -9.30 -10.33 9.06
C LEU A 168 -9.46 -11.65 8.29
N THR A 169 -10.36 -11.70 7.30
CA THR A 169 -10.51 -12.86 6.43
C THR A 169 -9.21 -13.15 5.66
N TYR A 170 -8.55 -12.12 5.13
CA TYR A 170 -7.25 -12.28 4.46
C TYR A 170 -6.21 -12.93 5.37
N ILE A 171 -6.07 -12.45 6.62
CA ILE A 171 -5.12 -13.03 7.59
C ILE A 171 -5.49 -14.47 7.94
N ILE A 172 -6.77 -14.75 8.22
CA ILE A 172 -7.21 -16.09 8.60
C ILE A 172 -6.92 -17.05 7.45
N MET A 173 -7.29 -16.69 6.21
CA MET A 173 -7.07 -17.55 5.05
C MET A 173 -5.59 -17.83 4.84
N TYR A 174 -4.73 -16.82 4.99
CA TYR A 174 -3.28 -17.00 4.92
C TYR A 174 -2.74 -17.89 6.05
N GLY A 175 -3.30 -17.81 7.26
CA GLY A 175 -2.88 -18.62 8.40
C GLY A 175 -3.43 -20.05 8.40
N THR A 176 -4.53 -20.31 7.69
CA THR A 176 -5.17 -21.63 7.60
C THR A 176 -4.76 -22.45 6.38
N SER A 177 -3.93 -21.92 5.48
CA SER A 177 -3.45 -22.67 4.33
C SER A 177 -2.64 -23.89 4.82
N PRO A 178 -3.08 -25.14 4.52
CA PRO A 178 -2.44 -26.37 4.98
C PRO A 178 -0.98 -26.50 4.56
N ASP A 179 -0.64 -25.82 3.47
CA ASP A 179 0.68 -25.84 2.87
C ASP A 179 1.38 -24.52 3.20
N PHE A 180 2.25 -24.57 4.21
CA PHE A 180 3.12 -23.46 4.58
C PHE A 180 4.33 -23.20 3.63
N PRO A 181 4.52 -23.88 2.47
CA PRO A 181 5.29 -23.30 1.40
C PRO A 181 4.37 -22.49 0.48
N PHE A 182 4.71 -21.22 0.28
CA PHE A 182 4.14 -20.33 -0.73
C PHE A 182 3.96 -20.98 -2.10
N VAL A 183 4.84 -21.92 -2.47
CA VAL A 183 4.75 -22.74 -3.69
C VAL A 183 3.41 -23.46 -3.82
N ALA A 184 2.86 -23.97 -2.71
CA ALA A 184 1.56 -24.62 -2.71
C ALA A 184 0.40 -23.62 -2.73
N LEU A 185 0.56 -22.46 -2.07
CA LEU A 185 -0.40 -21.35 -2.12
C LEU A 185 -0.51 -20.80 -3.55
N ILE A 186 0.60 -20.58 -4.26
CA ILE A 186 0.63 -20.17 -5.67
C ILE A 186 0.23 -21.29 -6.62
N SER A 187 0.47 -22.56 -6.26
CA SER A 187 0.02 -23.70 -7.08
C SER A 187 -1.50 -23.89 -7.06
N ASN A 188 -2.16 -23.40 -6.01
CA ASN A 188 -3.61 -23.44 -5.94
C ASN A 188 -4.19 -22.11 -6.43
N ALA A 189 -4.38 -22.05 -7.75
CA ALA A 189 -4.92 -20.90 -8.46
C ALA A 189 -6.26 -20.36 -7.89
N GLY A 190 -7.02 -21.20 -7.16
CA GLY A 190 -8.22 -20.77 -6.44
C GLY A 190 -7.92 -19.92 -5.21
N TRP A 191 -6.92 -20.28 -4.40
CA TRP A 191 -6.57 -19.56 -3.18
C TRP A 191 -5.91 -18.20 -3.47
N THR A 192 -5.00 -18.13 -4.44
CA THR A 192 -4.38 -16.86 -4.86
C THR A 192 -5.42 -15.86 -5.35
N ALA A 193 -6.37 -16.31 -6.18
CA ALA A 193 -7.44 -15.47 -6.69
C ALA A 193 -8.33 -14.91 -5.57
N VAL A 194 -8.66 -15.72 -4.55
CA VAL A 194 -9.48 -15.24 -3.43
C VAL A 194 -8.71 -14.25 -2.56
N LEU A 195 -7.43 -14.52 -2.24
CA LEU A 195 -6.60 -13.60 -1.47
C LEU A 195 -6.41 -12.25 -2.17
N GLY A 196 -6.16 -12.27 -3.50
CA GLY A 196 -6.09 -11.05 -4.29
C GLY A 196 -7.40 -10.26 -4.26
N ARG A 197 -8.55 -10.94 -4.39
CA ARG A 197 -9.87 -10.28 -4.36
C ARG A 197 -10.17 -9.68 -2.99
N LEU A 198 -9.79 -10.36 -1.91
CA LEU A 198 -9.91 -9.83 -0.55
C LEU A 198 -9.04 -8.60 -0.35
N GLN A 199 -7.79 -8.65 -0.81
CA GLN A 199 -6.87 -7.51 -0.76
C GLN A 199 -7.43 -6.30 -1.53
N LEU A 200 -7.90 -6.52 -2.76
CA LEU A 200 -8.55 -5.50 -3.57
C LEU A 200 -9.78 -4.91 -2.86
N ALA A 201 -10.62 -5.77 -2.26
CA ALA A 201 -11.79 -5.32 -1.53
C ALA A 201 -11.42 -4.46 -0.31
N THR A 202 -10.38 -4.85 0.45
CA THR A 202 -9.87 -4.06 1.58
C THR A 202 -9.42 -2.66 1.12
N TRP A 203 -8.68 -2.57 0.02
CA TRP A 203 -8.23 -1.29 -0.52
C TRP A 203 -9.38 -0.41 -1.02
N LEU A 204 -10.32 -0.98 -1.78
CA LEU A 204 -11.48 -0.24 -2.30
C LEU A 204 -12.40 0.25 -1.17
N LEU A 205 -12.61 -0.56 -0.14
CA LEU A 205 -13.41 -0.17 1.03
C LEU A 205 -12.72 0.93 1.85
N SER A 206 -11.39 0.89 2.00
CA SER A 206 -10.62 1.96 2.62
C SER A 206 -10.71 3.25 1.81
N MET A 207 -10.57 3.16 0.48
CA MET A 207 -10.78 4.31 -0.42
C MET A 207 -12.17 4.90 -0.32
N PHE A 208 -13.19 4.05 -0.24
CA PHE A 208 -14.57 4.50 -0.03
C PHE A 208 -14.74 5.20 1.32
N THR A 209 -14.16 4.67 2.39
CA THR A 209 -14.18 5.28 3.73
C THR A 209 -13.56 6.67 3.71
N ASN A 210 -12.39 6.81 3.07
CA ASN A 210 -11.70 8.07 2.88
C ASN A 210 -12.52 9.07 2.06
N LEU A 211 -13.14 8.61 0.96
CA LEU A 211 -14.03 9.44 0.13
C LEU A 211 -15.17 10.03 0.96
N VAL A 212 -15.90 9.16 1.66
CA VAL A 212 -17.06 9.52 2.47
C VAL A 212 -16.64 10.50 3.57
N ALA A 213 -15.58 10.19 4.32
CA ALA A 213 -15.07 11.08 5.37
C ALA A 213 -14.68 12.46 4.82
N THR A 214 -13.94 12.50 3.72
CA THR A 214 -13.51 13.74 3.04
C THR A 214 -14.71 14.58 2.60
N VAL A 215 -15.69 13.97 1.94
CA VAL A 215 -16.92 14.65 1.48
C VAL A 215 -17.74 15.17 2.67
N MET A 216 -17.87 14.38 3.74
CA MET A 216 -18.60 14.76 4.93
C MET A 216 -17.95 15.94 5.68
N ILE A 217 -16.63 15.91 5.82
CA ILE A 217 -15.86 17.02 6.40
C ILE A 217 -16.02 18.27 5.52
N ALA A 218 -15.87 18.12 4.21
CA ALA A 218 -15.97 19.21 3.25
C ALA A 218 -17.35 19.87 3.28
N TYR A 219 -18.41 19.05 3.29
CA TYR A 219 -19.78 19.52 3.33
C TYR A 219 -20.10 20.25 4.63
N LYS A 220 -19.71 19.71 5.79
CA LYS A 220 -19.97 20.35 7.09
C LYS A 220 -19.18 21.65 7.22
N ALA A 221 -17.91 21.68 6.77
CA ALA A 221 -17.11 22.90 6.71
C ALA A 221 -17.75 23.98 5.82
N TRP A 222 -18.31 23.58 4.67
CA TRP A 222 -19.05 24.48 3.79
C TRP A 222 -20.34 25.01 4.43
N GLN A 223 -21.10 24.16 5.13
CA GLN A 223 -22.29 24.60 5.88
C GLN A 223 -21.95 25.62 6.97
N TYR A 224 -20.96 25.35 7.81
CA TYR A 224 -20.52 26.30 8.84
C TYR A 224 -20.16 27.65 8.22
N ARG A 225 -19.46 27.65 7.09
CA ARG A 225 -19.13 28.87 6.36
C ARG A 225 -20.37 29.60 5.82
N LYS A 226 -21.35 28.87 5.28
CA LYS A 226 -22.60 29.46 4.76
C LYS A 226 -23.42 30.11 5.87
N MET A 227 -23.50 29.48 7.04
CA MET A 227 -24.15 30.05 8.23
C MET A 227 -23.43 31.30 8.74
N ILE A 228 -22.09 31.27 8.76
CA ILE A 228 -21.24 32.38 9.24
C ILE A 228 -21.22 33.58 8.29
N LYS A 229 -21.51 33.38 6.99
CA LYS A 229 -21.66 34.47 6.00
C LYS A 229 -22.77 35.48 6.39
N GLY A 230 -23.61 35.16 7.39
CA GLY A 230 -24.74 35.95 7.83
C GLY A 230 -24.52 37.07 8.85
N ASN A 231 -23.30 37.37 9.36
CA ASN A 231 -22.86 38.71 9.89
C ASN A 231 -21.77 38.77 11.00
N LEU A 232 -21.06 37.72 11.45
CA LEU A 232 -20.27 37.86 12.71
C LEU A 232 -18.86 37.24 12.81
N ALA A 233 -18.28 36.60 11.78
CA ALA A 233 -16.91 36.04 11.92
C ALA A 233 -15.79 36.89 11.30
N PRO A 234 -14.63 36.99 11.96
CA PRO A 234 -13.46 37.67 11.42
C PRO A 234 -12.93 36.98 10.15
N SER A 235 -12.32 37.79 9.26
CA SER A 235 -11.67 37.38 8.00
C SER A 235 -10.73 36.17 8.16
N THR A 236 -10.04 36.10 9.29
CA THR A 236 -9.08 35.05 9.65
C THR A 236 -9.72 33.66 9.75
N THR A 237 -10.88 33.52 10.40
CA THR A 237 -11.61 32.25 10.52
C THR A 237 -12.05 31.73 9.15
N ARG A 238 -12.52 32.64 8.27
CA ARG A 238 -12.89 32.29 6.89
C ARG A 238 -11.68 31.76 6.10
N SER A 239 -10.51 32.38 6.25
CA SER A 239 -9.27 31.92 5.60
C SER A 239 -8.82 30.55 6.11
N GLN A 240 -8.92 30.30 7.42
CA GLN A 240 -8.55 29.01 8.03
C GLN A 240 -9.44 27.86 7.55
N ILE A 241 -10.76 28.06 7.46
CA ILE A 241 -11.69 27.04 6.95
C ILE A 241 -11.38 26.68 5.50
N TRP A 242 -11.07 27.68 4.66
CA TRP A 242 -10.68 27.45 3.27
C TRP A 242 -9.39 26.67 3.14
N LYS A 243 -8.35 27.05 3.90
CA LYS A 243 -7.07 26.31 3.90
C LYS A 243 -7.28 24.86 4.34
N PHE A 244 -8.08 24.64 5.37
CA PHE A 244 -8.43 23.30 5.85
C PHE A 244 -9.18 22.48 4.79
N LEU A 245 -10.17 23.09 4.13
CA LEU A 245 -10.94 22.44 3.07
C LEU A 245 -10.06 22.07 1.87
N ALA A 246 -9.24 23.01 1.41
CA ALA A 246 -8.31 22.80 0.30
C ALA A 246 -7.33 21.67 0.63
N LEU A 247 -6.68 21.70 1.79
CA LEU A 247 -5.77 20.64 2.23
C LEU A 247 -6.46 19.27 2.31
N THR A 248 -7.70 19.22 2.79
CA THR A 248 -8.45 17.97 2.92
C THR A 248 -8.75 17.39 1.55
N VAL A 249 -9.22 18.21 0.60
CA VAL A 249 -9.51 17.77 -0.78
C VAL A 249 -8.23 17.40 -1.52
N GLU A 250 -7.17 18.22 -1.43
CA GLU A 250 -5.86 17.93 -2.03
C GLU A 250 -5.32 16.59 -1.53
N SER A 251 -5.30 16.37 -0.22
CA SER A 251 -4.83 15.11 0.37
C SER A 251 -5.69 13.90 -0.02
N GLY A 252 -7.01 14.07 -0.15
CA GLY A 252 -7.90 13.02 -0.64
C GLY A 252 -7.57 12.62 -2.08
N VAL A 253 -7.40 13.61 -2.98
CA VAL A 253 -7.03 13.35 -4.39
C VAL A 253 -5.69 12.64 -4.49
N PHE A 254 -4.67 13.09 -3.74
CA PHE A 254 -3.39 12.39 -3.69
C PHE A 254 -3.55 10.93 -3.23
N TYR A 255 -4.36 10.68 -2.20
CA TYR A 255 -4.64 9.33 -1.74
C TYR A 255 -5.33 8.48 -2.82
N PHE A 256 -6.31 9.01 -3.56
CA PHE A 256 -6.96 8.28 -4.67
C PHE A 256 -5.98 7.93 -5.78
N ILE A 257 -5.08 8.85 -6.15
CA ILE A 257 -4.08 8.62 -7.19
C ILE A 257 -3.11 7.53 -6.75
N LEU A 258 -2.54 7.64 -5.55
CA LEU A 258 -1.57 6.69 -5.03
C LEU A 258 -2.16 5.28 -4.86
N MET A 259 -3.36 5.18 -4.28
CA MET A 259 -4.06 3.90 -4.15
C MET A 259 -4.48 3.34 -5.52
N GLY A 260 -4.90 4.20 -6.46
CA GLY A 260 -5.24 3.78 -7.82
C GLY A 260 -4.06 3.19 -8.57
N LEU A 261 -2.87 3.81 -8.45
CA LEU A 261 -1.62 3.27 -8.99
C LEU A 261 -1.27 1.92 -8.37
N GLN A 262 -1.53 1.73 -7.08
CA GLN A 262 -1.28 0.46 -6.39
C GLN A 262 -2.28 -0.65 -6.77
N ILE A 263 -3.53 -0.29 -7.10
CA ILE A 263 -4.58 -1.24 -7.52
C ILE A 263 -4.39 -1.70 -8.97
N MET A 264 -3.88 -0.84 -9.86
CA MET A 264 -3.82 -1.10 -11.31
C MET A 264 -3.12 -2.43 -11.69
N PRO A 265 -1.94 -2.79 -11.12
CA PRO A 265 -1.30 -4.06 -11.45
C PRO A 265 -2.12 -5.27 -11.02
N ILE A 266 -2.74 -5.20 -9.84
CA ILE A 266 -3.55 -6.30 -9.30
C ILE A 266 -4.85 -6.46 -10.11
N ALA A 267 -5.49 -5.35 -10.49
CA ALA A 267 -6.66 -5.39 -11.36
C ALA A 267 -6.34 -6.04 -12.72
N GLY A 268 -5.19 -5.68 -13.32
CA GLY A 268 -4.72 -6.30 -14.56
C GLY A 268 -4.43 -7.80 -14.40
N SER A 269 -3.91 -8.23 -13.25
CA SER A 269 -3.66 -9.66 -12.96
C SER A 269 -4.93 -10.52 -12.87
N PHE A 270 -6.12 -9.93 -12.70
CA PHE A 270 -7.39 -10.66 -12.76
C PHE A 270 -7.94 -10.86 -14.18
N ASP A 271 -7.49 -10.06 -15.15
CA ASP A 271 -7.85 -10.24 -16.56
C ASP A 271 -7.05 -11.38 -17.21
N TYR A 272 -5.86 -11.69 -16.69
CA TYR A 272 -5.14 -12.92 -16.98
C TYR A 272 -5.74 -14.05 -16.13
N GLY A 273 -6.10 -15.18 -16.74
CA GLY A 273 -6.73 -16.27 -16.00
C GLY A 273 -5.80 -16.78 -14.88
N PRO A 274 -6.33 -17.38 -13.80
CA PRO A 274 -5.50 -17.95 -12.71
C PRO A 274 -4.45 -18.96 -13.21
N THR A 275 -4.73 -19.62 -14.34
CA THR A 275 -3.83 -20.52 -15.05
C THR A 275 -2.68 -19.82 -15.77
N ASP A 276 -2.89 -18.60 -16.28
CA ASP A 276 -1.89 -17.88 -17.09
C ASP A 276 -0.80 -17.31 -16.18
N VAL A 277 -1.19 -16.72 -15.04
CA VAL A 277 -0.25 -16.24 -14.01
C VAL A 277 0.54 -17.39 -13.39
N TYR A 278 -0.10 -18.55 -13.17
CA TYR A 278 0.58 -19.74 -12.67
C TYR A 278 1.62 -20.27 -13.66
N ASN A 279 1.25 -20.38 -14.95
CA ASN A 279 2.17 -20.83 -15.99
C ASN A 279 3.32 -19.84 -16.18
N GLU A 280 3.06 -18.53 -16.07
CA GLU A 280 4.09 -17.49 -16.18
C GLU A 280 5.02 -17.46 -14.95
N MET A 281 4.51 -17.66 -13.74
CA MET A 281 5.34 -17.80 -12.53
C MET A 281 6.15 -19.10 -12.55
N LEU A 282 5.56 -20.22 -13.00
CA LEU A 282 6.29 -21.47 -13.22
C LEU A 282 7.37 -21.30 -14.28
N ASP A 283 7.06 -20.65 -15.40
CA ASP A 283 8.05 -20.38 -16.44
C ASP A 283 9.14 -19.45 -15.92
N ARG A 284 8.83 -18.44 -15.10
CA ARG A 284 9.84 -17.58 -14.45
C ARG A 284 10.74 -18.38 -13.49
N VAL A 285 10.18 -19.31 -12.70
CA VAL A 285 10.96 -20.15 -11.78
C VAL A 285 11.78 -21.20 -12.54
N VAL A 286 11.20 -21.85 -13.54
CA VAL A 286 11.84 -22.90 -14.35
C VAL A 286 12.95 -22.32 -15.24
N ASN A 287 12.71 -21.17 -15.88
CA ASN A 287 13.71 -20.52 -16.73
C ASN A 287 14.82 -19.81 -15.95
N ASN A 288 14.61 -19.47 -14.67
CA ASN A 288 15.67 -18.94 -13.81
C ASN A 288 16.50 -20.05 -13.12
N CYS A 289 16.04 -21.30 -13.17
CA CYS A 289 16.72 -22.47 -12.59
C CYS A 289 17.45 -23.35 -13.62
N LEU A 290 17.34 -23.05 -14.92
CA LEU A 290 18.01 -23.75 -16.03
C LEU A 290 19.02 -22.83 -16.72
#